data_AF-A0A7L3WHN4-F1
#
_entry.id   AF-A0A7L3WHN4-F1
#
_cell.length_a   1.000
_cell.length_b   1.000
_cell.length_c   1.000
_cell.angle_alpha   90.00
_cell.angle_beta   90.00
_cell.angle_gamma   90.00
#
_symmetry.space_group_name_H-M   'P 1'
#
loop_
_entity.id
_entity.type
_entity.pdbx_description
1 polymer ?
#
loop_
_entity_poly.entity_id
_entity_poly.type
_entity_poly.pdbx_seq_one_letter_code
_entity_poly.pdbx_strand_id
1 'polypeptide(L)' 'MPLDLGAKGSCHIGGNVATNAGGLRLLRYGSLRGTVLGLEVVRTGAGTSLLCL' A
#
# COMPACT_ATOMS: atom_id res chain seq x y z
N MET A 1 -11.01 -5.36 5.59
CA MET A 1 -9.85 -4.62 5.04
C MET A 1 -10.07 -3.12 5.21
N PRO A 2 -9.06 -2.35 5.69
CA PRO A 2 -9.18 -0.89 5.88
C PRO A 2 -9.24 -0.11 4.55
N LEU A 3 -8.81 -0.74 3.44
CA LEU A 3 -8.91 -0.23 2.08
C LEU A 3 -10.01 -0.96 1.31
N ASP A 4 -10.89 -0.22 0.64
CA ASP A 4 -11.92 -0.76 -0.26
C ASP A 4 -12.00 0.11 -1.53
N LEU A 5 -11.75 -0.53 -2.68
CA LEU A 5 -11.58 0.12 -3.98
C LEU A 5 -12.56 -0.46 -4.99
N GLY A 6 -13.05 0.36 -5.93
CA GLY A 6 -13.83 -0.13 -7.06
C GLY A 6 -13.08 -1.14 -7.92
N ALA A 7 -11.74 -1.02 -7.98
CA ALA A 7 -10.85 -1.92 -8.70
C ALA A 7 -10.41 -3.16 -7.88
N LYS A 8 -11.03 -3.49 -6.74
CA LYS A 8 -10.60 -4.59 -5.85
C LYS A 8 -10.45 -5.97 -6.51
N GLY A 9 -11.10 -6.19 -7.66
CA GLY A 9 -10.99 -7.42 -8.43
C GLY A 9 -9.70 -7.56 -9.25
N SER A 10 -8.97 -6.46 -9.46
CA SER A 10 -7.74 -6.44 -10.29
C SER A 10 -6.57 -5.69 -9.65
N CYS A 11 -6.81 -4.81 -8.68
CA CYS A 11 -5.75 -4.07 -8.02
C CYS A 11 -5.01 -4.95 -7.01
N HIS A 12 -3.68 -4.85 -6.99
CA HIS A 12 -2.84 -5.53 -6.01
C HIS A 12 -2.45 -4.59 -4.87
N ILE A 13 -2.20 -5.16 -3.68
CA ILE A 13 -1.83 -4.37 -2.50
C ILE A 13 -0.55 -3.55 -2.71
N GLY A 14 0.45 -4.09 -3.42
CA GLY A 14 1.68 -3.37 -3.74
C GLY A 14 1.45 -2.14 -4.62
N GLY A 15 0.54 -2.22 -5.59
CA GLY A 15 0.15 -1.08 -6.42
C GLY A 15 -0.62 -0.02 -5.61
N ASN A 16 -1.50 -0.47 -4.72
CA ASN A 16 -2.24 0.43 -3.82
C ASN A 16 -1.29 1.19 -2.88
N VAL A 17 -0.27 0.52 -2.35
CA VAL A 17 0.76 1.16 -1.53
C VAL A 17 1.64 2.10 -2.36
N ALA A 18 2.10 1.66 -3.54
CA ALA A 18 2.96 2.46 -4.42
C ALA A 18 2.29 3.76 -4.88
N THR A 19 0.97 3.73 -5.09
CA THR A 19 0.19 4.90 -5.52
C THR A 19 -0.46 5.67 -4.37
N ASN A 20 -0.34 5.18 -3.12
CA ASN A 20 -1.10 5.69 -1.97
C ASN A 20 -2.62 5.75 -2.25
N ALA A 21 -3.18 4.64 -2.74
CA ALA A 21 -4.58 4.54 -3.14
C ALA A 21 -5.53 4.91 -1.99
N GLY A 22 -6.47 5.80 -2.31
CA GLY A 22 -7.62 6.13 -1.47
C GLY A 22 -8.85 5.33 -1.90
N GLY A 23 -9.73 5.01 -0.94
CA GLY A 23 -10.91 4.19 -1.21
C GLY A 23 -12.16 4.68 -0.49
N LEU A 24 -13.24 3.92 -0.65
CA LEU A 24 -14.57 4.24 -0.10
C LEU A 24 -14.57 4.43 1.43
N ARG A 25 -13.57 3.86 2.11
CA ARG A 25 -13.45 3.89 3.58
C ARG A 25 -12.31 4.81 4.07
N LEU A 26 -11.78 5.69 3.22
CA LEU A 26 -10.70 6.63 3.55
C LEU A 26 -11.05 7.51 4.76
N LEU A 27 -12.29 8.02 4.85
CA LEU A 27 -12.71 8.87 5.97
C LEU A 27 -12.72 8.14 7.32
N ARG A 28 -12.94 6.82 7.32
CA ARG A 28 -13.01 6.02 8.54
C ARG A 28 -11.65 5.47 8.97
N TYR A 29 -10.82 5.07 8.02
CA TYR A 29 -9.56 4.38 8.29
C TYR A 29 -8.32 5.20 7.96
N GLY A 30 -8.49 6.40 7.41
CA GLY A 30 -7.37 7.26 7.01
C GLY A 30 -6.66 6.79 5.75
N SER A 31 -5.53 7.44 5.46
CA SER A 31 -4.68 7.10 4.32
C SER A 31 -3.98 5.76 4.53
N LEU A 32 -3.73 5.04 3.43
CA LEU A 32 -2.90 3.82 3.45
C LEU A 32 -1.57 4.02 4.18
N ARG A 33 -0.96 5.19 4.04
CA ARG A 33 0.32 5.55 4.69
C ARG A 33 0.27 5.48 6.21
N GLY A 34 -0.89 5.72 6.83
CA GLY A 34 -1.08 5.61 8.28
C GLY A 34 -1.53 4.22 8.74
N THR A 35 -1.94 3.35 7.80
CA THR A 35 -2.45 2.00 8.11
C THR A 35 -1.47 0.88 7.75
N VAL A 36 -0.44 1.17 6.95
CA VAL A 36 0.64 0.24 6.62
C VAL A 36 1.63 0.20 7.79
N LEU A 37 1.82 -0.97 8.38
CA LEU A 37 2.70 -1.17 9.54
C LEU A 37 4.17 -1.36 9.16
N GLY A 38 4.44 -1.81 7.94
CA GLY A 38 5.79 -1.92 7.41
C GLY A 38 5.81 -2.51 6.01
N LEU A 39 6.93 -2.35 5.31
CA LEU A 39 7.11 -2.79 3.92
C LEU A 39 8.49 -3.40 3.71
N GLU A 40 8.53 -4.47 2.94
CA GLU A 40 9.77 -4.96 2.35
C GLU A 40 9.84 -4.49 0.89
N VAL A 41 10.93 -3.80 0.54
CA VAL A 41 11.06 -3.16 -0.77
C VAL A 41 12.41 -3.51 -1.39
N VAL A 42 12.41 -3.87 -2.67
CA VAL A 42 13.65 -4.06 -3.43
C VAL A 42 14.03 -2.72 -4.08
N ARG A 43 15.23 -2.22 -3.79
CA ARG A 43 15.74 -0.98 -4.41
C ARG A 43 16.41 -1.26 -5.75
N THR A 44 16.28 -0.30 -6.66
CA THR A 44 17.08 -0.26 -7.89
C THR A 44 18.54 0.06 -7.56
N GLY A 45 19.47 -0.61 -8.24
CA GLY A 45 20.92 -0.49 -7.99
C GLY A 45 21.58 -1.86 -7.84
N ALA A 46 21.50 -2.45 -6.64
CA ALA A 46 22.12 -3.75 -6.33
C ALA A 46 21.10 -4.86 -6.01
N GLY A 47 19.79 -4.60 -6.17
CA GLY A 47 18.74 -5.56 -5.82
C GLY A 47 18.61 -5.83 -4.32
N THR A 48 19.19 -4.97 -3.48
CA THR A 48 19.15 -5.09 -2.03
C THR A 48 17.72 -4.88 -1.51
N SER A 49 17.26 -5.80 -0.67
CA SER A 49 16.02 -5.69 0.09
C SER A 49 16.18 -4.71 1.27
N LEU A 50 15.23 -3.79 1.37
CA LEU A 50 15.10 -2.81 2.45
C LEU A 50 13.86 -3.19 3.27
N LEU A 51 14.08 -3.59 4.52
CA LEU A 51 13.02 -3.86 5.49
C LEU A 51 12.67 -2.55 6.22
N CYS A 52 11.45 -2.07 6.02
CA CYS A 52 10.88 -0.87 6.65
C CYS A 52 9.79 -1.26 7.65
N LEU A 53 10.14 -2.06 8.66
CA LEU A 53 9.27 -2.38 9.81
C LEU A 53 9.42 -1.33 10.91
#